data_AF-A0A355GKL0-F1
#
_entry.id   AF-A0A355GKL0-F1
#
_cell.length_a   1.000
_cell.length_b   1.000
_cell.length_c   1.000
_cell.angle_alpha   90.00
_cell.angle_beta   90.00
_cell.angle_gamma   90.00
#
_symmetry.space_group_name_H-M   'P 1'
#
loop_
_entity.id
_entity.type
_entity.pdbx_description
1 polymer ?
#
loop_
_entity_poly.entity_id
_entity_poly.type
_entity_poly.pdbx_seq_one_letter_code
_entity_poly.pdbx_strand_id
1 'polypeptide(L)'
;MKKNSPGLCGRLACFAMLLLFSSVLTGCGGPSAPPPSETQKSEVAKKSIDDFVAAAKKSPRTAAQDLTILMESLDAYASEYGGPYIELRDAAKELLALYQSSAAKDKIDAQLEVLQQKANALSSAD
;
A
#
# COMPACT_ATOMS: atom_id res chain seq x y z
N MET A 1 -69.50 -13.28 -15.24
CA MET A 1 -69.47 -12.15 -14.27
C MET A 1 -68.88 -12.66 -12.96
N LYS A 2 -67.84 -11.97 -12.42
CA LYS A 2 -67.60 -11.63 -11.01
C LYS A 2 -66.09 -11.43 -10.77
N LYS A 3 -65.70 -10.16 -10.64
CA LYS A 3 -64.41 -9.72 -10.07
C LYS A 3 -64.41 -10.08 -8.58
N ASN A 4 -63.23 -10.34 -7.99
CA ASN A 4 -62.93 -10.00 -6.60
C ASN A 4 -61.43 -10.13 -6.31
N SER A 5 -60.83 -9.02 -5.86
CA SER A 5 -59.51 -8.93 -5.22
C SER A 5 -59.52 -9.63 -3.85
N PRO A 6 -58.38 -10.16 -3.38
CA PRO A 6 -57.59 -9.48 -2.33
C PRO A 6 -56.08 -9.70 -2.57
N GLY A 7 -55.13 -8.92 -2.04
CA GLY A 7 -55.10 -8.18 -0.79
C GLY A 7 -53.86 -8.61 -0.01
N LEU A 8 -52.93 -7.68 0.17
CA LEU A 8 -52.16 -7.45 1.39
C LEU A 8 -51.28 -8.55 2.03
N CYS A 9 -51.08 -9.73 1.45
CA CYS A 9 -50.33 -10.82 2.14
C CYS A 9 -48.82 -10.89 1.80
N GLY A 10 -48.37 -10.20 0.75
CA GLY A 10 -46.99 -10.38 0.21
C GLY A 10 -45.89 -9.56 0.88
N ARG A 11 -46.20 -8.62 1.76
CA ARG A 11 -45.20 -7.65 2.29
C ARG A 11 -44.63 -7.99 3.67
N LEU A 12 -45.30 -8.82 4.46
CA LEU A 12 -44.82 -9.18 5.81
C LEU A 12 -43.87 -10.38 5.82
N ALA A 13 -43.88 -11.24 4.79
CA ALA A 13 -43.01 -12.42 4.73
C ALA A 13 -41.55 -12.09 4.39
N CYS A 14 -41.27 -10.99 3.67
CA CYS A 14 -39.90 -10.64 3.27
C CYS A 14 -39.06 -10.06 4.42
N PHE A 15 -39.67 -9.43 5.42
CA PHE A 15 -38.90 -8.82 6.52
C PHE A 15 -38.40 -9.83 7.55
N ALA A 16 -39.08 -10.97 7.70
CA ALA A 16 -38.66 -12.02 8.63
C ALA A 16 -37.44 -12.83 8.13
N MET A 17 -37.20 -12.86 6.81
CA MET A 17 -36.09 -13.63 6.23
C MET A 17 -34.74 -12.86 6.24
N LEU A 18 -34.77 -11.53 6.32
CA LEU A 18 -33.57 -10.68 6.39
C LEU A 18 -32.92 -10.66 7.78
N LEU A 19 -33.67 -10.92 8.85
CA LEU A 19 -33.15 -10.90 10.22
C LEU A 19 -32.40 -12.18 10.62
N LEU A 20 -32.55 -13.28 9.87
CA LEU A 20 -31.87 -14.56 10.17
C LEU A 20 -30.44 -14.65 9.59
N PHE A 21 -30.04 -13.73 8.73
CA PHE A 21 -28.68 -13.69 8.15
C PHE A 21 -27.68 -12.81 8.94
N SER A 22 -28.12 -12.21 10.04
CA SER A 22 -27.28 -11.29 10.83
C SER A 22 -26.42 -12.00 11.90
N SER A 23 -26.43 -13.33 11.95
CA SER A 23 -25.81 -14.11 13.04
C SER A 23 -24.45 -14.74 12.70
N VAL A 24 -23.84 -14.39 11.56
CA VAL A 24 -22.50 -14.89 11.17
C VAL A 24 -21.51 -13.75 10.97
N LEU A 25 -21.26 -12.99 12.04
CA LEU A 25 -19.96 -12.38 12.31
C LEU A 25 -19.78 -12.33 13.84
N THR A 26 -19.77 -13.50 14.46
CA THR A 26 -18.97 -13.69 15.68
C THR A 26 -17.59 -13.12 15.39
N GLY A 27 -17.21 -12.10 16.13
CA GLY A 27 -15.98 -11.35 15.91
C GLY A 27 -14.80 -12.28 15.73
N CYS A 28 -14.05 -12.05 14.65
CA CYS A 28 -12.66 -12.43 14.58
C CYS A 28 -11.90 -11.53 15.57
N GLY A 29 -12.11 -11.75 16.86
CA GLY A 29 -11.19 -11.37 17.92
C GLY A 29 -10.04 -12.36 17.91
N GLY A 30 -9.31 -12.42 16.79
CA GLY A 30 -8.02 -13.08 16.77
C GLY A 30 -7.09 -12.31 17.72
N PRO A 31 -6.23 -13.00 18.50
CA PRO A 31 -5.24 -12.31 19.32
C PRO A 31 -4.52 -11.30 18.43
N SER A 32 -4.50 -10.03 18.85
CA SER A 32 -3.76 -8.97 18.16
C SER A 32 -2.39 -9.55 17.83
N ALA A 33 -2.14 -9.80 16.54
CA ALA A 33 -0.85 -10.26 16.10
C ALA A 33 0.18 -9.30 16.71
N PRO A 34 1.26 -9.81 17.34
CA PRO A 34 2.28 -8.94 17.87
C PRO A 34 2.71 -7.97 16.76
N PRO A 35 2.97 -6.69 17.10
CA PRO A 35 3.42 -5.73 16.10
C PRO A 35 4.63 -6.33 15.35
N PRO A 36 4.73 -6.11 14.03
CA PRO A 36 5.80 -6.69 13.23
C PRO A 36 7.16 -6.30 13.82
N SER A 37 8.10 -7.24 13.80
CA SER A 37 9.47 -6.97 14.25
C SER A 37 10.14 -5.91 13.37
N GLU A 38 11.20 -5.28 13.88
CA GLU A 38 11.98 -4.29 13.12
C GLU A 38 12.53 -4.89 11.82
N THR A 39 13.00 -6.14 11.88
CA THR A 39 13.42 -6.91 10.70
C THR A 39 12.30 -7.11 9.68
N GLN A 40 11.09 -7.47 10.11
CA GLN A 40 9.95 -7.65 9.19
C GLN A 40 9.56 -6.33 8.52
N LYS A 41 9.63 -5.21 9.25
CA LYS A 41 9.34 -3.89 8.71
C LYS A 41 10.38 -3.48 7.67
N SER A 42 11.67 -3.67 7.96
CA SER A 42 12.76 -3.34 7.03
C SER A 42 12.72 -4.20 5.78
N GLU A 43 12.38 -5.49 5.89
CA GLU A 43 12.17 -6.38 4.75
C GLU A 43 11.01 -5.95 3.84
N VAL A 44 9.88 -5.55 4.43
CA VAL A 44 8.73 -5.05 3.65
C VAL A 44 9.09 -3.77 2.90
N ALA A 45 9.70 -2.80 3.59
CA ALA A 45 10.13 -1.54 2.97
C ALA A 45 11.13 -1.79 1.84
N LYS A 46 12.14 -2.63 2.11
CA LYS A 46 13.13 -3.03 1.10
C LYS A 46 12.47 -3.67 -0.11
N LYS A 47 11.59 -4.64 0.09
CA LYS A 47 10.90 -5.33 -1.00
C LYS A 47 10.09 -4.35 -1.87
N SER A 48 9.39 -3.39 -1.27
CA SER A 48 8.66 -2.36 -2.02
C SER A 48 9.60 -1.50 -2.88
N ILE A 49 10.79 -1.17 -2.39
CA ILE A 49 11.81 -0.47 -3.19
C ILE A 49 12.36 -1.36 -4.31
N ASP A 50 12.70 -2.62 -4.02
CA ASP A 50 13.24 -3.57 -5.01
C ASP A 50 12.27 -3.75 -6.18
N ASP A 51 10.99 -3.97 -5.86
CA ASP A 51 9.92 -4.14 -6.84
C ASP A 51 9.74 -2.85 -7.67
N PHE A 52 9.81 -1.68 -7.04
CA PHE A 52 9.77 -0.40 -7.74
C PHE A 52 10.99 -0.19 -8.66
N VAL A 53 12.21 -0.42 -8.19
CA VAL A 53 13.43 -0.22 -8.99
C VAL A 53 13.44 -1.15 -10.20
N ALA A 54 13.02 -2.41 -10.03
CA ALA A 54 12.86 -3.35 -11.12
C ALA A 54 11.81 -2.88 -12.15
N ALA A 55 10.65 -2.40 -11.67
CA ALA A 55 9.61 -1.86 -12.54
C ALA A 55 10.06 -0.58 -13.27
N ALA A 56 10.74 0.34 -12.58
CA ALA A 56 11.22 1.60 -13.13
C ALA A 56 12.26 1.38 -14.24
N LYS A 57 13.18 0.43 -14.06
CA LYS A 57 14.17 0.06 -15.09
C LYS A 57 13.50 -0.54 -16.34
N LYS A 58 12.39 -1.27 -16.18
CA LYS A 58 11.63 -1.87 -17.28
C LYS A 58 10.71 -0.88 -18.00
N SER A 59 10.06 -0.01 -17.22
CA SER A 59 9.01 0.90 -17.67
C SER A 59 9.23 2.32 -17.12
N PRO A 60 10.30 3.03 -17.54
CA PRO A 60 10.67 4.32 -16.96
C PRO A 60 9.62 5.42 -17.16
N ARG A 61 8.69 5.24 -18.12
CA ARG A 61 7.61 6.19 -18.41
C ARG A 61 6.55 6.26 -17.32
N THR A 62 6.31 5.17 -16.58
CA THR A 62 5.33 5.14 -15.47
C THR A 62 5.99 5.32 -14.11
N ALA A 63 7.32 5.19 -14.04
CA ALA A 63 8.08 5.21 -12.80
C ALA A 63 7.83 6.45 -11.93
N ALA A 64 7.61 7.63 -12.52
CA ALA A 64 7.31 8.84 -11.75
C ALA A 64 5.97 8.74 -10.99
N GLN A 65 4.95 8.14 -11.62
CA GLN A 65 3.65 7.91 -11.00
C GLN A 65 3.74 6.83 -9.93
N ASP A 66 4.40 5.71 -10.25
CA ASP A 66 4.61 4.60 -9.32
C ASP A 66 5.40 5.06 -8.08
N LEU A 67 6.40 5.93 -8.27
CA LEU A 67 7.16 6.54 -7.19
C LEU A 67 6.31 7.46 -6.32
N THR A 68 5.36 8.19 -6.90
CA THR A 68 4.46 9.07 -6.13
C THR A 68 3.59 8.25 -5.16
N ILE A 69 3.13 7.07 -5.59
CA ILE A 69 2.37 6.14 -4.72
C ILE A 69 3.28 5.57 -3.64
N LEU A 70 4.50 5.15 -4.01
CA LEU A 70 5.48 4.64 -3.06
C LEU A 70 5.87 5.68 -2.00
N MET A 71 5.96 6.95 -2.39
CA MET A 71 6.26 8.07 -1.50
C MET A 71 5.29 8.17 -0.32
N GLU A 72 4.00 7.86 -0.50
CA GLU A 72 3.02 7.85 0.60
C GLU A 72 3.42 6.84 1.70
N SER A 73 3.93 5.68 1.28
CA SER A 73 4.41 4.66 2.21
C SER A 73 5.74 5.07 2.86
N LEU A 74 6.64 5.69 2.09
CA LEU A 74 7.94 6.15 2.60
C LEU A 74 7.80 7.32 3.59
N ASP A 75 6.86 8.24 3.37
CA ASP A 75 6.53 9.29 4.33
C ASP A 75 6.00 8.70 5.63
N ALA A 76 5.15 7.66 5.56
CA ALA A 76 4.67 6.95 6.74
C ALA A 76 5.82 6.28 7.52
N TYR A 77 6.70 5.53 6.84
CA TYR A 77 7.86 4.91 7.48
C TYR A 77 8.83 5.92 8.09
N ALA A 78 9.11 7.02 7.39
CA ALA A 78 9.96 8.08 7.90
C ALA A 78 9.36 8.78 9.14
N SER A 79 8.03 8.95 9.18
CA SER A 79 7.34 9.54 10.33
C SER A 79 7.27 8.59 11.52
N GLU A 80 7.11 7.28 11.28
CA GLU A 80 6.95 6.29 12.36
C GLU A 80 8.29 5.82 12.93
N TYR A 81 9.30 5.63 12.09
CA TYR A 81 10.57 5.00 12.47
C TYR A 81 11.77 5.95 12.45
N GLY A 82 11.69 7.06 11.71
CA GLY A 82 12.78 8.02 11.62
C GLY A 82 14.08 7.45 11.04
N GLY A 83 15.20 8.09 11.38
CA GLY A 83 16.55 7.57 11.11
C GLY A 83 16.77 7.15 9.64
N PRO A 84 17.23 5.91 9.38
CA PRO A 84 17.45 5.42 8.02
C PRO A 84 16.23 5.50 7.07
N TYR A 85 15.00 5.49 7.61
CA TYR A 85 13.79 5.63 6.80
C TYR A 85 13.58 7.07 6.30
N ILE A 86 14.09 8.07 7.04
CA ILE A 86 14.13 9.47 6.57
C ILE A 86 15.07 9.58 5.37
N GLU A 87 16.26 8.97 5.45
CA GLU A 87 17.23 8.99 4.34
C GLU A 87 16.68 8.27 3.10
N LEU A 88 15.97 7.14 3.29
CA LEU A 88 15.33 6.42 2.19
C LEU A 88 14.26 7.29 1.51
N ARG A 89 13.40 7.94 2.29
CA ARG A 89 12.38 8.87 1.78
C ARG A 89 13.02 10.04 1.04
N ASP A 90 14.07 10.63 1.58
CA ASP A 90 14.70 11.80 0.98
C ASP A 90 15.37 11.46 -0.36
N ALA A 91 16.02 10.29 -0.45
CA ALA A 91 16.53 9.77 -1.72
C ALA A 91 15.41 9.54 -2.76
N ALA A 92 14.23 9.08 -2.33
CA ALA A 92 13.06 8.94 -3.18
C ALA A 92 12.49 10.29 -3.65
N LYS A 93 12.50 11.33 -2.79
CA LYS A 93 12.13 12.71 -3.17
C LYS A 93 13.07 13.27 -4.23
N GLU A 94 14.38 13.05 -4.08
CA GLU A 94 15.37 13.43 -5.09
C GLU A 94 15.12 12.72 -6.43
N LEU A 95 14.82 11.42 -6.40
CA LEU A 95 14.48 10.67 -7.60
C LEU A 95 13.21 11.21 -8.28
N LEU A 96 12.18 11.56 -7.50
CA LEU A 96 10.96 12.16 -8.03
C LEU A 96 11.24 13.51 -8.68
N ALA A 97 12.10 14.34 -8.08
CA ALA A 97 12.51 15.61 -8.66
C ALA A 97 13.24 15.41 -10.00
N LEU A 98 14.10 14.38 -10.13
CA LEU A 98 14.77 14.05 -11.40
C LEU A 98 13.77 13.62 -12.48
N TYR A 99 12.75 12.83 -12.13
CA TYR A 99 11.68 12.50 -13.07
C TYR A 99 10.90 13.73 -13.51
N GLN A 100 10.52 14.61 -12.57
CA GLN A 100 9.75 15.82 -12.85
C GLN A 100 10.55 16.83 -13.71
N SER A 101 11.86 16.91 -13.51
CA SER A 101 12.74 17.76 -14.32
C SER A 101 13.10 17.13 -15.67
N SER A 102 12.61 15.93 -15.99
CA SER A 102 13.01 15.15 -17.17
C SER A 102 14.54 15.02 -17.28
N ALA A 103 15.20 14.70 -16.16
CA ALA A 103 16.64 14.55 -16.11
C ALA A 103 17.14 13.46 -17.08
N ALA A 104 18.42 13.53 -17.43
CA ALA A 104 19.06 12.51 -18.25
C ALA A 104 18.92 11.12 -17.62
N LYS A 105 18.71 10.10 -18.45
CA LYS A 105 18.51 8.72 -18.00
C LYS A 105 19.61 8.24 -17.06
N ASP A 106 20.87 8.56 -17.34
CA ASP A 106 22.00 8.15 -16.50
C ASP A 106 21.92 8.71 -15.07
N LYS A 107 21.34 9.90 -14.89
CA LYS A 107 21.11 10.47 -13.55
C LYS A 107 19.98 9.76 -12.81
N ILE A 108 18.92 9.40 -13.54
CA ILE A 108 17.80 8.64 -12.99
C ILE A 108 18.28 7.25 -12.58
N ASP A 109 19.05 6.57 -13.43
CA ASP A 109 19.60 5.25 -13.16
C ASP A 109 20.55 5.28 -11.95
N ALA A 110 21.44 6.26 -11.87
CA ALA A 110 22.31 6.44 -10.70
C ALA A 110 21.51 6.67 -9.41
N GLN A 111 20.44 7.48 -9.46
CA GLN A 111 19.61 7.73 -8.28
C GLN A 111 18.75 6.50 -7.90
N LEU A 112 18.32 5.69 -8.87
CA LEU A 112 17.69 4.40 -8.60
C LEU A 112 18.64 3.46 -7.85
N GLU A 113 19.95 3.47 -8.18
CA GLU A 113 20.96 2.71 -7.45
C GLU A 113 21.16 3.23 -6.03
N VAL A 114 21.19 4.55 -5.82
CA VAL A 114 21.26 5.15 -4.48
C VAL A 114 20.05 4.73 -3.64
N LEU A 115 18.85 4.81 -4.21
CA LEU A 115 17.62 4.39 -3.53
C LEU A 115 17.68 2.91 -3.13
N GLN A 116 18.14 2.06 -4.05
CA GLN A 116 18.32 0.63 -3.82
C GLN A 116 19.36 0.34 -2.73
N GLN A 117 20.47 1.09 -2.68
CA GLN A 117 21.49 0.96 -1.65
C GLN A 117 20.94 1.36 -0.27
N LYS A 118 20.19 2.46 -0.18
CA LYS A 118 19.55 2.90 1.06
C LYS A 118 18.55 1.85 1.57
N ALA A 119 17.76 1.25 0.68
CA ALA A 119 16.84 0.17 1.03
C ALA A 119 17.58 -1.08 1.55
N ASN A 120 18.70 -1.45 0.92
CA ASN A 120 19.53 -2.57 1.38
C ASN A 120 20.13 -2.33 2.77
N ALA A 121 20.49 -1.09 3.08
CA ALA A 121 21.05 -0.72 4.38
C ALA A 121 20.03 -0.84 5.53
N LEU A 122 18.72 -0.77 5.25
CA LEU A 122 17.68 -0.95 6.27
C LEU A 122 17.73 -2.33 6.94
N SER A 123 18.06 -3.38 6.19
CA SER A 123 18.17 -4.75 6.73
C SER A 123 19.53 -5.05 7.37
N SER A 124 20.48 -4.12 7.31
CA SER A 124 21.83 -4.27 7.88
C SER A 124 22.08 -3.37 9.09
N ALA A 125 21.06 -2.60 9.51
CA ALA A 125 21.11 -1.69 10.66
C ALA A 125 20.64 -2.33 11.97
N ASP A 126 20.33 -3.64 11.96
CA ASP A 126 20.09 -4.51 13.12
C ASP A 126 21.41 -5.05 13.69
#